data_AF-A0A378RIB3-F1
#
_entry.id   AF-A0A378RIB3-F1
#
_cell.length_a   1.000
_cell.length_b   1.000
_cell.length_c   1.000
_cell.angle_alpha   90.00
_cell.angle_beta   90.00
_cell.angle_gamma   90.00
#
_symmetry.space_group_name_H-M   'P 1'
#
loop_
_entity.id
_entity.type
_entity.pdbx_description
1 polymer ?
#
loop_
_entity_poly.entity_id
_entity_poly.type
_entity_poly.pdbx_seq_one_letter_code
_entity_poly.pdbx_strand_id
1 'polypeptide(L)'
;MKKVKFSLEAHMWYGEPIKNPYYMFYCLFDVVHPPELKLHLSELMNHTHKSEIYLQKTPHIVFLIYSLLRSIIRSSYKILSNSKKYYSINPIDKSEVSKLMTFLGALSQEEYLNPYLVFENVFEKQSVVKLETDLFEITQFALGDFIEPPSIEVNTSFISINRLIEACCYYIRGMNNLNRQKKVEYYP
;
A
#
# COMPACT_ATOMS: atom_id res chain seq x y z
N MET A 1 -24.74 -10.42 -16.72
CA MET A 1 -23.27 -10.31 -16.58
C MET A 1 -22.90 -10.73 -15.17
N LYS A 2 -22.02 -11.72 -14.98
CA LYS A 2 -21.54 -12.10 -13.64
C LYS A 2 -20.80 -10.89 -13.04
N LYS A 3 -21.12 -10.51 -11.79
CA LYS A 3 -20.34 -9.47 -11.07
C LYS A 3 -18.88 -9.92 -11.03
N VAL A 4 -18.01 -9.19 -11.71
CA VAL A 4 -16.56 -9.41 -11.63
C VAL A 4 -16.17 -9.22 -10.17
N LYS A 5 -15.63 -10.27 -9.57
CA LYS A 5 -15.24 -10.25 -8.16
C LYS A 5 -14.01 -9.37 -8.01
N PHE A 6 -14.08 -8.36 -7.16
CA PHE A 6 -12.94 -7.49 -6.86
C PHE A 6 -11.80 -8.32 -6.25
N SER A 7 -10.77 -8.57 -7.07
CA SER A 7 -9.55 -9.29 -6.73
C SER A 7 -8.61 -8.37 -5.94
N LEU A 8 -7.86 -8.93 -4.99
CA LEU A 8 -6.80 -8.21 -4.29
C LEU A 8 -5.41 -8.44 -4.91
N GLU A 9 -5.33 -9.18 -6.02
CA GLU A 9 -4.11 -9.40 -6.81
C GLU A 9 -2.96 -10.15 -6.11
N ALA A 10 -3.23 -10.85 -5.00
CA ALA A 10 -2.24 -11.70 -4.32
C ALA A 10 -1.67 -12.84 -5.17
N HIS A 11 -2.42 -13.34 -6.16
CA HIS A 11 -2.02 -14.50 -6.97
C HIS A 11 -0.65 -14.32 -7.65
N MET A 12 -0.21 -13.07 -7.87
CA MET A 12 1.06 -12.73 -8.50
C MET A 12 2.27 -12.94 -7.59
N TRP A 13 2.10 -13.02 -6.27
CA TRP A 13 3.22 -13.07 -5.31
C TRP A 13 3.02 -14.03 -4.13
N TYR A 14 1.78 -14.40 -3.83
CA TYR A 14 1.42 -15.35 -2.76
C TYR A 14 1.07 -16.74 -3.30
N GLY A 15 0.89 -16.88 -4.61
CA GLY A 15 0.49 -18.15 -5.26
C GLY A 15 -0.99 -18.50 -5.13
N GLU A 16 -1.71 -17.95 -4.13
CA GLU A 16 -3.12 -18.20 -3.90
C GLU A 16 -3.97 -16.91 -3.78
N PRO A 17 -5.28 -16.95 -4.12
CA PRO A 17 -6.15 -15.79 -4.02
C PRO A 17 -6.52 -15.45 -2.57
N ILE A 18 -5.98 -14.37 -2.04
CA ILE A 18 -6.38 -13.82 -0.73
C ILE A 18 -7.66 -12.97 -0.86
N LYS A 19 -8.67 -13.27 -0.03
CA LYS A 19 -9.95 -12.52 0.01
C LYS A 19 -10.00 -11.50 1.14
N ASN A 20 -9.37 -11.76 2.28
CA ASN A 20 -9.43 -10.89 3.45
C ASN A 20 -8.32 -9.84 3.36
N PRO A 21 -8.63 -8.52 3.34
CA PRO A 21 -7.61 -7.48 3.22
C PRO A 21 -6.68 -7.39 4.44
N TYR A 22 -7.09 -7.87 5.61
CA TYR A 22 -6.20 -7.93 6.79
C TYR A 22 -5.15 -9.02 6.63
N TYR A 23 -5.61 -10.23 6.29
CA TYR A 23 -4.72 -11.34 6.01
C TYR A 23 -3.77 -11.00 4.87
N MET A 24 -4.27 -10.27 3.86
CA MET A 24 -3.42 -9.74 2.79
C MET A 24 -2.24 -8.95 3.32
N PHE A 25 -2.49 -8.01 4.23
CA PHE A 25 -1.42 -7.17 4.73
C PHE A 25 -0.43 -7.95 5.60
N TYR A 26 -0.87 -8.96 6.36
CA TYR A 26 0.05 -9.86 7.08
C TYR A 26 0.97 -10.58 6.10
N CYS A 27 0.41 -11.28 5.12
CA CYS A 27 1.20 -11.99 4.11
C CYS A 27 2.13 -11.04 3.33
N LEU A 28 1.67 -9.83 3.03
CA LEU A 28 2.46 -8.84 2.30
C LEU A 28 3.66 -8.37 3.12
N PHE A 29 3.48 -8.10 4.41
CA PHE A 29 4.57 -7.63 5.27
C PHE A 29 5.49 -8.74 5.78
N ASP A 30 5.10 -10.01 5.60
CA ASP A 30 6.01 -11.16 5.70
C ASP A 30 6.92 -11.27 4.46
N VAL A 31 6.48 -10.77 3.30
CA VAL A 31 7.28 -10.77 2.06
C VAL A 31 8.22 -9.57 1.99
N VAL A 32 7.74 -8.37 2.35
CA VAL A 32 8.53 -7.13 2.29
C VAL A 32 8.19 -6.21 3.46
N HIS A 33 9.21 -5.69 4.14
CA HIS A 33 8.97 -4.75 5.23
C HIS A 33 8.49 -3.39 4.70
N PRO A 34 7.56 -2.69 5.38
CA PRO A 34 7.02 -1.42 4.89
C PRO A 34 8.08 -0.35 4.54
N PRO A 35 9.16 -0.13 5.33
CA PRO A 35 10.21 0.81 4.95
C PRO A 35 10.95 0.43 3.65
N GLU A 36 11.17 -0.87 3.44
CA GLU A 36 11.80 -1.40 2.23
C GLU A 36 10.88 -1.23 1.02
N LEU A 37 9.58 -1.50 1.16
CA LEU A 37 8.60 -1.27 0.10
C LEU A 37 8.51 0.20 -0.31
N LYS A 38 8.58 1.13 0.65
CA LYS A 38 8.66 2.58 0.37
C LYS A 38 9.95 2.97 -0.35
N LEU A 39 11.07 2.36 0.03
CA LEU A 39 12.34 2.59 -0.64
C LEU A 39 12.25 2.14 -2.10
N HIS A 40 11.71 0.94 -2.36
CA HIS A 40 11.50 0.48 -3.74
C HIS A 40 10.58 1.40 -4.54
N LEU A 41 9.47 1.88 -3.95
CA LEU A 41 8.59 2.85 -4.62
C LEU A 41 9.33 4.17 -4.93
N SER A 42 10.16 4.65 -4.00
CA SER A 42 10.99 5.84 -4.20
C SER A 42 12.02 5.64 -5.30
N GLU A 43 12.68 4.48 -5.34
CA GLU A 43 13.62 4.14 -6.39
C GLU A 43 12.94 4.01 -7.76
N LEU A 44 11.76 3.41 -7.84
CA LEU A 44 10.98 3.38 -9.08
C LEU A 44 10.72 4.81 -9.59
N MET A 45 10.21 5.69 -8.73
CA MET A 45 9.94 7.09 -9.07
C MET A 45 11.21 7.87 -9.46
N ASN A 46 12.33 7.59 -8.80
CA ASN A 46 13.61 8.21 -9.12
C ASN A 46 14.10 7.79 -10.52
N HIS A 47 13.94 6.53 -10.88
CA HIS A 47 14.38 6.01 -12.17
C HIS A 47 13.48 6.41 -13.34
N THR A 48 12.27 6.94 -13.11
CA THR A 48 11.48 7.51 -14.21
C THR A 48 12.08 8.78 -14.81
N HIS A 49 13.12 9.34 -14.18
CA HIS A 49 13.83 10.55 -14.61
C HIS A 49 15.30 10.28 -14.99
N LYS A 50 15.70 9.00 -15.05
CA LYS A 50 17.05 8.57 -15.40
C LYS A 50 17.03 7.79 -16.70
N SER A 51 18.13 7.82 -17.44
CA SER A 51 18.38 6.94 -18.59
C SER A 51 18.84 5.53 -18.19
N GLU A 52 18.66 5.15 -16.92
CA GLU A 52 19.10 3.87 -16.36
C GLU A 52 17.89 3.02 -15.98
N ILE A 53 17.89 1.76 -16.43
CA ILE A 53 16.85 0.80 -16.08
C ILE A 53 17.02 0.37 -14.63
N TYR A 54 15.99 0.59 -13.80
CA TYR A 54 15.99 0.14 -12.41
C TYR A 54 16.05 -1.38 -12.33
N LEU A 55 16.96 -1.90 -11.50
CA LEU A 55 17.17 -3.34 -11.30
C LEU A 55 17.32 -4.12 -12.63
N GLN A 56 18.06 -3.57 -13.60
CA GLN A 56 18.25 -4.17 -14.93
C GLN A 56 18.67 -5.65 -14.90
N LYS A 57 19.47 -6.08 -13.91
CA LYS A 57 19.91 -7.48 -13.75
C LYS A 57 18.85 -8.40 -13.16
N THR A 58 17.83 -7.84 -12.50
CA THR A 58 16.78 -8.56 -11.77
C THR A 58 15.41 -7.88 -11.96
N PRO A 59 14.93 -7.70 -13.21
CA PRO A 59 13.71 -6.94 -13.49
C PRO A 59 12.44 -7.60 -12.94
N HIS A 60 12.48 -8.91 -12.67
CA HIS A 60 11.40 -9.63 -12.00
C HIS A 60 11.06 -9.04 -10.61
N ILE A 61 12.05 -8.45 -9.91
CA ILE A 61 11.82 -7.78 -8.62
C ILE A 61 10.91 -6.57 -8.81
N VAL A 62 11.08 -5.80 -9.89
CA VAL A 62 10.21 -4.66 -10.19
C VAL A 62 8.75 -5.08 -10.35
N PHE A 63 8.49 -6.20 -11.04
CA PHE A 63 7.14 -6.75 -11.17
C PHE A 63 6.57 -7.27 -9.84
N LEU A 64 7.42 -7.84 -8.97
CA LEU A 64 7.02 -8.22 -7.62
C LEU A 64 6.59 -6.98 -6.82
N ILE A 65 7.41 -5.93 -6.80
CA ILE A 65 7.10 -4.66 -6.13
C ILE A 65 5.80 -4.05 -6.67
N TYR A 66 5.65 -3.96 -7.99
CA TYR A 66 4.42 -3.51 -8.63
C TYR A 66 3.18 -4.29 -8.14
N SER A 67 3.29 -5.62 -8.08
CA SER A 67 2.20 -6.49 -7.63
C SER A 67 1.84 -6.31 -6.16
N LEU A 68 2.84 -6.12 -5.30
CA LEU A 68 2.66 -5.83 -3.87
C LEU A 68 1.98 -4.47 -3.68
N LEU A 69 2.41 -3.43 -4.38
CA LEU A 69 1.83 -2.09 -4.34
C LEU A 69 0.36 -2.07 -4.83
N ARG A 70 0.04 -2.80 -5.90
CA ARG A 70 -1.35 -2.98 -6.33
C ARG A 70 -2.21 -3.67 -5.27
N SER A 71 -1.64 -4.65 -4.58
CA SER A 71 -2.33 -5.35 -3.49
C SER A 71 -2.61 -4.41 -2.31
N ILE A 72 -1.71 -3.48 -2.00
CA ILE A 72 -1.93 -2.40 -1.02
C ILE A 72 -3.10 -1.50 -1.44
N ILE A 73 -3.07 -0.97 -2.68
CA ILE A 73 -4.13 -0.09 -3.20
C ILE A 73 -5.50 -0.77 -3.10
N ARG A 74 -5.60 -2.00 -3.62
CA ARG A 74 -6.86 -2.74 -3.67
C ARG A 74 -7.37 -3.16 -2.30
N SER A 75 -6.48 -3.58 -1.41
CA SER A 75 -6.86 -3.98 -0.04
C SER A 75 -7.34 -2.79 0.78
N SER A 76 -6.66 -1.64 0.66
CA SER A 76 -7.07 -0.38 1.28
C SER A 76 -8.47 0.04 0.79
N TYR A 77 -8.71 0.00 -0.52
CA TYR A 77 -10.02 0.32 -1.08
C TYR A 77 -11.11 -0.67 -0.65
N LYS A 78 -10.79 -1.96 -0.53
CA LYS A 78 -11.74 -2.97 -0.07
C LYS A 78 -12.18 -2.75 1.37
N ILE A 79 -11.25 -2.31 2.23
CA ILE A 79 -11.54 -1.92 3.61
C ILE A 79 -12.50 -0.73 3.61
N LEU A 80 -12.17 0.35 2.87
CA LEU A 80 -13.02 1.53 2.73
C LEU A 80 -14.43 1.17 2.22
N SER A 81 -14.51 0.43 1.12
CA SER A 81 -15.77 0.08 0.45
C SER A 81 -16.66 -0.86 1.27
N ASN A 82 -16.10 -1.54 2.27
CA ASN A 82 -16.83 -2.46 3.14
C ASN A 82 -16.52 -2.16 4.61
N SER A 83 -16.53 -0.87 4.98
CA SER A 83 -16.18 -0.39 6.32
C SER A 83 -16.97 -1.09 7.42
N LYS A 84 -18.28 -1.36 7.23
CA LYS A 84 -19.08 -2.14 8.21
C LYS A 84 -18.48 -3.50 8.56
N LYS A 85 -17.72 -4.11 7.64
CA LYS A 85 -17.08 -5.41 7.83
C LYS A 85 -15.62 -5.29 8.25
N TYR A 86 -14.89 -4.35 7.66
CA TYR A 86 -13.43 -4.26 7.81
C TYR A 86 -12.97 -2.97 8.46
N TYR A 87 -13.83 -2.16 9.05
CA TYR A 87 -13.42 -1.09 9.93
C TYR A 87 -13.51 -1.59 11.37
N SER A 88 -12.36 -1.85 11.98
CA SER A 88 -12.28 -2.19 13.40
C SER A 88 -10.98 -1.59 13.93
N ILE A 89 -11.07 -0.38 14.46
CA ILE A 89 -9.91 0.31 15.01
C ILE A 89 -10.21 0.68 16.46
N ASN A 90 -9.37 0.21 17.37
CA ASN A 90 -9.07 0.96 18.58
C ASN A 90 -7.98 1.96 18.19
N PRO A 91 -8.14 3.26 18.49
CA PRO A 91 -7.10 4.24 18.19
C PRO A 91 -5.79 3.82 18.83
N ILE A 92 -4.69 3.98 18.09
CA ILE A 92 -3.34 3.74 18.62
C ILE A 92 -3.15 4.68 19.83
N ASP A 93 -2.49 4.20 20.88
CA ASP A 93 -2.24 5.05 22.05
C ASP A 93 -1.44 6.30 21.61
N LYS A 94 -1.89 7.48 22.05
CA LYS A 94 -1.22 8.76 21.79
C LYS A 94 0.25 8.73 22.21
N SER A 95 0.58 7.97 23.26
CA SER A 95 1.96 7.79 23.73
C SER A 95 2.85 7.05 22.71
N GLU A 96 2.28 6.11 21.95
CA GLU A 96 2.97 5.42 20.86
C GLU A 96 3.04 6.31 19.61
N VAL A 97 1.98 7.04 19.28
CA VAL A 97 1.96 7.97 18.14
C VAL A 97 3.05 9.04 18.26
N SER A 98 3.28 9.59 19.45
CA SER A 98 4.34 10.59 19.67
C SER A 98 5.75 10.06 19.35
N LYS A 99 6.02 8.79 19.68
CA LYS A 99 7.28 8.11 19.32
C LYS A 99 7.38 7.83 17.82
N LEU A 100 6.26 7.52 17.18
CA LEU A 100 6.18 7.24 15.74
C LEU A 100 6.37 8.51 14.90
N MET A 101 5.83 9.65 15.36
CA MET A 101 6.00 10.97 14.73
C MET A 101 7.44 11.51 14.80
N THR A 102 8.30 10.94 15.65
CA THR A 102 9.72 11.30 15.69
C THR A 102 10.44 10.85 14.41
N PHE A 103 9.84 9.95 13.61
CA PHE A 103 10.28 9.60 12.27
C PHE A 103 9.47 10.41 11.23
N LEU A 104 10.15 10.94 10.21
CA LEU A 104 9.58 11.68 9.07
C LEU A 104 8.61 10.82 8.24
N GLY A 105 7.41 10.55 8.75
CA GLY A 105 6.36 9.84 8.02
C GLY A 105 5.38 10.78 7.32
N ALA A 106 4.64 10.25 6.34
CA ALA A 106 3.80 11.02 5.43
C ALA A 106 2.38 11.31 5.96
N LEU A 107 2.06 10.83 7.17
CA LEU A 107 0.74 10.91 7.79
C LEU A 107 0.63 12.05 8.82
N SER A 108 -0.54 12.65 8.94
CA SER A 108 -0.84 13.58 10.04
C SER A 108 -0.97 12.84 11.37
N GLN A 109 -0.93 13.56 12.49
CA GLN A 109 -1.15 12.97 13.83
C GLN A 109 -2.51 12.27 13.93
N GLU A 110 -3.56 12.85 13.34
CA GLU A 110 -4.89 12.26 13.30
C GLU A 110 -4.92 10.97 12.48
N GLU A 111 -4.21 10.96 11.36
CA GLU A 111 -4.07 9.78 10.49
C GLU A 111 -3.22 8.68 11.14
N TYR A 112 -2.26 9.02 12.00
CA TYR A 112 -1.57 8.01 12.82
C TYR A 112 -2.50 7.38 13.88
N LEU A 113 -3.36 8.18 14.51
CA LEU A 113 -4.33 7.68 15.48
C LEU A 113 -5.40 6.81 14.81
N ASN A 114 -5.80 7.19 13.60
CA ASN A 114 -6.78 6.49 12.79
C ASN A 114 -6.31 6.33 11.33
N PRO A 115 -5.55 5.26 11.01
CA PRO A 115 -5.03 5.01 9.66
C PRO A 115 -6.11 4.86 8.59
N TYR A 116 -7.36 4.59 8.97
CA TYR A 116 -8.47 4.53 8.03
C TYR A 116 -8.78 5.89 7.39
N LEU A 117 -8.51 7.00 8.09
CA LEU A 117 -8.67 8.35 7.52
C LEU A 117 -7.83 8.54 6.26
N VAL A 118 -6.67 7.87 6.20
CA VAL A 118 -5.82 7.89 5.00
C VAL A 118 -6.53 7.24 3.83
N PHE A 119 -7.25 6.14 4.05
CA PHE A 119 -8.01 5.47 3.00
C PHE A 119 -9.12 6.38 2.49
N GLU A 120 -9.87 7.03 3.39
CA GLU A 120 -10.90 8.01 3.01
C GLU A 120 -10.30 9.15 2.18
N ASN A 121 -9.26 9.81 2.71
CA ASN A 121 -8.63 10.97 2.08
C ASN A 121 -7.99 10.65 0.71
N VAL A 122 -7.39 9.47 0.55
CA VAL A 122 -6.78 9.05 -0.73
C VAL A 122 -7.86 8.74 -1.75
N PHE A 123 -8.87 7.92 -1.40
CA PHE A 123 -9.88 7.47 -2.35
C PHE A 123 -11.00 8.47 -2.62
N GLU A 124 -11.11 9.54 -1.82
CA GLU A 124 -11.91 10.73 -2.16
C GLU A 124 -11.31 11.49 -3.35
N LYS A 125 -9.96 11.53 -3.43
CA LYS A 125 -9.22 12.30 -4.45
C LYS A 125 -8.87 11.49 -5.68
N GLN A 126 -8.60 10.20 -5.52
CA GLN A 126 -8.11 9.34 -6.60
C GLN A 126 -8.84 8.01 -6.62
N SER A 127 -9.31 7.61 -7.81
CA SER A 127 -9.91 6.28 -8.00
C SER A 127 -8.83 5.18 -7.93
N VAL A 128 -9.25 3.96 -7.59
CA VAL A 128 -8.36 2.77 -7.67
C VAL A 128 -7.74 2.65 -9.05
N VAL A 129 -8.52 2.86 -10.10
CA VAL A 129 -8.05 2.77 -11.49
C VAL A 129 -6.95 3.80 -11.75
N LYS A 130 -7.12 5.05 -11.32
CA LYS A 130 -6.08 6.09 -11.49
C LYS A 130 -4.78 5.71 -10.78
N LEU A 131 -4.87 5.25 -9.52
CA LEU A 131 -3.69 4.82 -8.77
C LEU A 131 -2.98 3.63 -9.42
N GLU A 132 -3.72 2.66 -9.96
CA GLU A 132 -3.15 1.51 -10.65
C GLU A 132 -2.52 1.88 -12.00
N THR A 133 -3.15 2.77 -12.76
CA THR A 133 -2.63 3.29 -14.03
C THR A 133 -1.34 4.07 -13.80
N ASP A 134 -1.32 4.98 -12.82
CA ASP A 134 -0.13 5.78 -12.54
C ASP A 134 1.01 4.92 -11.97
N LEU A 135 0.69 3.94 -11.13
CA LEU A 135 1.68 2.96 -10.66
C LEU A 135 2.26 2.15 -11.82
N PHE A 136 1.44 1.78 -12.80
CA PHE A 136 1.92 1.11 -13.99
C PHE A 136 2.82 2.03 -14.83
N GLU A 137 2.45 3.29 -15.00
CA GLU A 137 3.27 4.30 -15.67
C GLU A 137 4.64 4.46 -14.98
N ILE A 138 4.68 4.65 -13.65
CA ILE A 138 5.93 4.67 -12.86
C ILE A 138 6.78 3.44 -13.17
N THR A 139 6.16 2.26 -13.16
CA THR A 139 6.86 0.99 -13.35
C THR A 139 7.40 0.86 -14.76
N GLN A 140 6.63 1.27 -15.77
CA GLN A 140 7.07 1.25 -17.17
C GLN A 140 8.26 2.19 -17.35
N PHE A 141 8.16 3.44 -16.91
CA PHE A 141 9.23 4.43 -17.06
C PHE A 141 10.51 4.01 -16.32
N ALA A 142 10.39 3.43 -15.12
CA ALA A 142 11.55 2.92 -14.39
C ALA A 142 12.24 1.72 -15.08
N LEU A 143 11.54 1.00 -15.96
CA LEU A 143 12.04 -0.16 -16.69
C LEU A 143 12.49 0.15 -18.13
N GLY A 144 12.26 1.37 -18.62
CA GLY A 144 12.57 1.75 -20.00
C GLY A 144 13.53 2.92 -20.08
N ASP A 145 14.07 3.12 -21.28
CA ASP A 145 14.91 4.27 -21.62
C ASP A 145 14.03 5.30 -22.36
N PHE A 146 13.22 6.03 -21.58
CA PHE A 146 12.31 7.05 -22.10
C PHE A 146 13.01 8.41 -22.13
N ILE A 147 12.86 9.14 -23.23
CA ILE A 147 13.43 10.48 -23.39
C ILE A 147 12.60 11.53 -22.61
N GLU A 148 11.28 11.33 -22.57
CA GLU A 148 10.36 12.22 -21.87
C GLU A 148 10.07 11.66 -20.46
N PRO A 149 9.81 12.52 -19.46
CA PRO A 149 9.38 12.07 -18.13
C PRO A 149 7.91 11.62 -18.14
N PRO A 150 7.47 10.86 -17.12
CA PRO A 150 6.06 10.50 -16.97
C PRO A 150 5.18 11.73 -16.69
N SER A 151 3.86 11.54 -16.77
CA SER A 151 2.88 12.58 -16.42
C SER A 151 3.12 13.16 -15.02
N ILE A 152 3.04 14.49 -14.88
CA ILE A 152 3.22 15.18 -13.58
C ILE A 152 2.21 14.66 -12.53
N GLU A 153 1.03 14.22 -12.95
CA GLU A 153 -0.01 13.67 -12.08
C GLU A 153 0.44 12.41 -11.32
N VAL A 154 1.43 11.70 -11.86
CA VAL A 154 2.04 10.52 -11.23
C VAL A 154 2.63 10.86 -9.86
N ASN A 155 3.12 12.10 -9.66
CA ASN A 155 3.61 12.56 -8.37
C ASN A 155 2.53 12.48 -7.27
N THR A 156 1.28 12.80 -7.60
CA THR A 156 0.17 12.70 -6.65
C THR A 156 -0.08 11.25 -6.27
N SER A 157 -0.10 10.34 -7.24
CA SER A 157 -0.24 8.90 -6.99
C SER A 157 0.92 8.32 -6.20
N PHE A 158 2.15 8.74 -6.48
CA PHE A 158 3.33 8.35 -5.71
C PHE A 158 3.18 8.71 -4.22
N ILE A 159 2.73 9.93 -3.92
CA ILE A 159 2.48 10.39 -2.55
C ILE A 159 1.35 9.58 -1.91
N SER A 160 0.23 9.39 -2.61
CA SER A 160 -0.91 8.62 -2.13
C SER A 160 -0.55 7.17 -1.81
N ILE A 161 0.22 6.50 -2.69
CA ILE A 161 0.64 5.12 -2.46
C ILE A 161 1.59 5.04 -1.27
N ASN A 162 2.54 5.98 -1.11
CA ASN A 162 3.38 6.05 0.10
C ASN A 162 2.56 6.16 1.39
N ARG A 163 1.55 7.04 1.38
CA ARG A 163 0.61 7.21 2.51
C ARG A 163 -0.16 5.91 2.78
N LEU A 164 -0.63 5.21 1.74
CA LEU A 164 -1.31 3.92 1.89
C LEU A 164 -0.39 2.86 2.51
N ILE A 165 0.88 2.76 2.11
CA ILE A 165 1.83 1.79 2.70
C ILE A 165 1.97 2.03 4.21
N GLU A 166 2.19 3.28 4.61
CA GLU A 166 2.29 3.65 6.03
C GLU A 166 0.98 3.32 6.77
N ALA A 167 -0.15 3.75 6.23
CA ALA A 167 -1.46 3.51 6.83
C ALA A 167 -1.73 2.00 7.03
N CYS A 168 -1.42 1.16 6.05
CA CYS A 168 -1.60 -0.29 6.15
C CYS A 168 -0.77 -0.91 7.29
N CYS A 169 0.48 -0.46 7.46
CA CYS A 169 1.34 -0.91 8.56
C CYS A 169 0.72 -0.60 9.93
N TYR A 170 0.27 0.64 10.13
CA TYR A 170 -0.36 1.04 11.38
C TYR A 170 -1.73 0.43 11.59
N TYR A 171 -2.49 0.22 10.52
CA TYR A 171 -3.78 -0.44 10.54
C TYR A 171 -3.67 -1.85 11.14
N ILE A 172 -2.72 -2.67 10.67
CA ILE A 172 -2.49 -4.01 11.24
C ILE A 172 -2.01 -3.94 12.68
N ARG A 173 -1.11 -3.01 13.01
CA ARG A 173 -0.61 -2.86 14.39
C ARG A 173 -1.76 -2.57 15.37
N GLY A 174 -2.69 -1.69 14.99
CA GLY A 174 -3.91 -1.44 15.75
C GLY A 174 -4.78 -2.69 15.93
N MET A 175 -4.90 -3.52 14.87
CA MET A 175 -5.62 -4.79 14.94
C MET A 175 -4.95 -5.86 15.83
N ASN A 176 -3.61 -5.96 15.81
CA ASN A 176 -2.89 -6.87 16.68
C ASN A 176 -3.11 -6.54 18.16
N ASN A 177 -3.15 -5.24 18.49
CA ASN A 177 -3.45 -4.78 19.84
C ASN A 177 -4.88 -5.15 20.26
N LEU A 178 -5.86 -5.04 19.35
CA LEU A 178 -7.23 -5.54 19.56
C LEU A 178 -7.27 -7.04 19.85
N ASN A 179 -6.58 -7.86 19.06
CA ASN A 179 -6.61 -9.32 19.22
C ASN A 179 -5.90 -9.77 20.51
N ARG A 180 -4.80 -9.10 20.90
CA ARG A 180 -4.13 -9.33 22.19
C ARG A 180 -5.03 -8.97 23.37
N GLN A 181 -5.78 -7.86 23.28
CA GLN A 181 -6.76 -7.47 24.29
C GLN A 181 -7.96 -8.41 24.34
N LYS A 182 -8.34 -9.03 23.20
CA LYS A 182 -9.51 -9.91 23.08
C LYS A 182 -9.22 -11.40 23.21
N LYS A 183 -7.96 -11.86 23.33
CA LYS A 183 -7.57 -13.28 23.28
C LYS A 183 -8.24 -14.04 22.12
N VAL A 184 -8.23 -13.49 20.92
CA VAL A 184 -8.76 -14.20 19.73
C VAL A 184 -7.60 -14.52 18.80
N GLU A 185 -7.26 -15.81 18.74
CA GLU A 185 -6.39 -16.39 17.72
C GLU A 185 -7.10 -16.32 16.37
N TYR A 186 -6.46 -15.74 15.37
CA TYR A 186 -6.85 -15.91 13.98
C TYR A 186 -5.70 -16.63 13.26
N TYR A 187 -5.90 -17.92 13.04
CA TYR A 187 -5.37 -18.66 11.90
C TYR A 187 -6.57 -19.41 11.26
N PRO A 188 -6.50 -19.69 9.95
CA PRO A 188 -7.65 -19.79 9.04
C PRO A 188 -8.75 -20.80 9.40
#